data_AF-A0A7W1EKD8-F1
#
_entry.id   AF-A0A7W1EKD8-F1
#
_cell.length_a   1.000
_cell.length_b   1.000
_cell.length_c   1.000
_cell.angle_alpha   90.00
_cell.angle_beta   90.00
_cell.angle_gamma   90.00
#
_symmetry.space_group_name_H-M   'P 1'
#
loop_
_entity.id
_entity.type
_entity.pdbx_description
1 polymer ?
#
loop_
_entity_poly.entity_id
_entity_poly.type
_entity_poly.pdbx_seq_one_letter_code
_entity_poly.pdbx_strand_id
1 'polypeptide(L)'
;MPGQHLPADHSAGDANTIGGYAAVHARPAAFEGTDGLAYSVEIVTASTGHADSPWGAYLLFVQWGRIGGSAPSGHLETDFLAESDSEDEARALVGALTLGQARSALHELIAVRDGGTPVRRWWDAMRDDDAGNVS
;
A
#
# COMPACT_ATOMS: atom_id res chain seq x y z
N MET A 1 -15.45 26.94 1.51
CA MET A 1 -16.48 26.20 0.75
C MET A 1 -16.32 24.72 1.12
N PRO A 2 -17.36 24.01 1.57
CA PRO A 2 -17.24 22.58 1.79
C PRO A 2 -16.99 21.89 0.44
N GLY A 3 -16.03 20.95 0.42
CA GLY A 3 -15.59 20.26 -0.79
C GLY A 3 -16.76 19.58 -1.48
N GLN A 4 -17.01 19.96 -2.73
CA GLN A 4 -18.07 19.39 -3.54
C GLN A 4 -17.72 17.92 -3.81
N HIS A 5 -18.59 17.01 -3.36
CA HIS A 5 -18.50 15.59 -3.70
C HIS A 5 -18.72 15.45 -5.21
N LEU A 6 -17.65 15.28 -5.98
CA LEU A 6 -17.73 15.06 -7.41
C LEU A 6 -18.22 13.63 -7.67
N PRO A 7 -19.27 13.44 -8.50
CA PRO A 7 -19.68 12.11 -8.92
C PRO A 7 -18.58 11.45 -9.75
N ALA A 8 -18.56 10.12 -9.78
CA ALA A 8 -17.58 9.36 -10.54
C ALA A 8 -17.71 9.61 -12.05
N ASP A 9 -16.60 9.87 -12.73
CA ASP A 9 -16.53 10.01 -14.19
C ASP A 9 -16.07 8.69 -14.81
N HIS A 10 -17.03 7.84 -15.15
CA HIS A 10 -16.77 6.53 -15.76
C HIS A 10 -16.17 6.60 -17.17
N SER A 11 -16.05 7.79 -17.78
CA SER A 11 -15.34 7.97 -19.04
C SER A 11 -13.83 8.17 -18.87
N ALA A 12 -13.36 8.42 -17.64
CA ALA A 12 -11.97 8.75 -17.35
C ALA A 12 -11.01 7.54 -17.35
N GLY A 13 -11.52 6.30 -17.34
CA GLY A 13 -10.70 5.09 -17.38
C GLY A 13 -11.45 3.81 -17.01
N ASP A 14 -10.75 2.67 -16.98
CA ASP A 14 -11.31 1.41 -16.49
C ASP A 14 -11.29 1.36 -14.96
N ALA A 15 -12.44 1.59 -14.32
CA ALA A 15 -12.57 1.58 -12.86
C ALA A 15 -12.17 0.25 -12.18
N ASN A 16 -11.94 -0.83 -12.95
CA ASN A 16 -11.46 -2.11 -12.44
C ASN A 16 -9.93 -2.21 -12.34
N THR A 17 -9.19 -1.19 -12.79
CA THR A 17 -7.74 -1.07 -12.59
C THR A 17 -7.41 -0.01 -11.54
N ILE A 18 -6.19 -0.06 -10.99
CA ILE A 18 -5.76 0.92 -9.96
C ILE A 18 -5.73 2.34 -10.54
N GLY A 19 -5.13 2.50 -11.72
CA GLY A 19 -5.05 3.80 -12.39
C GLY A 19 -6.42 4.30 -12.82
N GLY A 20 -7.27 3.42 -13.37
CA GLY A 20 -8.60 3.81 -13.80
C GLY A 20 -9.56 4.08 -12.65
N TYR A 21 -9.47 3.35 -11.53
CA TYR A 21 -10.23 3.68 -10.31
C TYR A 21 -9.92 5.09 -9.82
N ALA A 22 -8.63 5.44 -9.72
CA ALA A 22 -8.20 6.75 -9.28
C ALA A 22 -8.70 7.87 -10.22
N ALA A 23 -8.64 7.64 -11.53
CA ALA A 23 -9.15 8.58 -12.54
C ALA A 23 -10.67 8.78 -12.43
N VAL A 24 -11.42 7.68 -12.31
CA VAL A 24 -12.90 7.69 -12.26
C VAL A 24 -13.42 8.30 -10.95
N HIS A 25 -12.78 8.01 -9.82
CA HIS A 25 -13.28 8.39 -8.49
C HIS A 25 -12.56 9.58 -7.84
N ALA A 26 -11.52 10.12 -8.47
CA ALA A 26 -10.67 11.19 -7.94
C ALA A 26 -10.15 10.91 -6.51
N ARG A 27 -9.94 9.63 -6.18
CA ARG A 27 -9.42 9.17 -4.88
C ARG A 27 -8.75 7.79 -5.01
N PRO A 28 -7.79 7.48 -4.13
CA PRO A 28 -7.20 6.15 -4.02
C PRO A 28 -8.24 5.04 -3.84
N ALA A 29 -7.97 3.86 -4.39
CA ALA A 29 -8.71 2.66 -4.01
C ALA A 29 -8.34 2.27 -2.56
N ALA A 30 -9.25 1.57 -1.88
CA ALA A 30 -9.02 1.06 -0.54
C ALA A 30 -9.37 -0.42 -0.43
N PHE A 31 -8.61 -1.14 0.38
CA PHE A 31 -8.73 -2.57 0.60
C PHE A 31 -8.75 -2.89 2.10
N GLU A 32 -9.42 -3.98 2.44
CA GLU A 32 -9.27 -4.62 3.76
C GLU A 32 -8.14 -5.65 3.67
N GLY A 33 -7.15 -5.52 4.55
CA GLY A 33 -6.07 -6.47 4.71
C GLY A 33 -6.53 -7.75 5.43
N THR A 34 -5.77 -8.83 5.29
CA THR A 34 -6.03 -10.11 6.01
C THR A 34 -5.85 -9.99 7.52
N ASP A 35 -5.26 -8.89 8.00
CA ASP A 35 -5.13 -8.52 9.41
C ASP A 35 -6.33 -7.69 9.95
N GLY A 36 -7.33 -7.45 9.11
CA GLY A 36 -8.55 -6.72 9.45
C GLY A 36 -8.37 -5.19 9.50
N LEU A 37 -7.29 -4.65 8.94
CA LEU A 37 -7.05 -3.21 8.85
C LEU A 37 -7.37 -2.68 7.45
N ALA A 38 -7.67 -1.37 7.38
CA ALA A 38 -7.95 -0.69 6.13
C ALA A 38 -6.65 -0.12 5.53
N TYR A 39 -6.49 -0.27 4.22
CA TYR A 39 -5.35 0.21 3.44
C TYR A 39 -5.82 1.01 2.23
N SER A 40 -5.32 2.23 2.04
CA SER A 40 -5.45 2.93 0.75
C SER A 40 -4.21 2.69 -0.10
N VAL A 41 -4.37 2.57 -1.41
CA VAL A 41 -3.26 2.30 -2.34
C VAL A 41 -2.91 3.50 -3.21
N GLU A 42 -1.62 3.76 -3.38
CA GLU A 42 -1.08 4.75 -4.30
C GLU A 42 -0.04 4.12 -5.23
N ILE A 43 0.04 4.62 -6.47
CA ILE A 43 1.12 4.25 -7.41
C ILE A 43 2.23 5.26 -7.23
N VAL A 44 3.38 4.80 -6.76
CA VAL A 44 4.57 5.62 -6.58
C VAL A 44 5.59 5.26 -7.64
N THR A 45 6.24 6.28 -8.19
CA THR A 45 7.35 6.13 -9.13
C THR A 45 8.63 6.61 -8.47
N ALA A 46 9.74 5.97 -8.81
CA ALA A 46 11.07 6.36 -8.33
C ALA A 46 12.13 6.01 -9.37
N SER A 47 13.31 6.61 -9.24
CA SER A 47 14.46 6.21 -10.05
C SER A 47 14.97 4.84 -9.59
N THR A 48 15.27 3.96 -10.54
CA THR A 48 15.80 2.61 -10.26
C THR A 48 17.32 2.59 -10.06
N GLY A 49 18.02 3.59 -10.59
CA GLY A 49 19.49 3.59 -10.70
C GLY A 49 20.04 2.77 -11.89
N HIS A 50 19.19 2.13 -12.69
CA HIS A 50 19.59 1.40 -13.91
C HIS A 50 19.47 2.31 -15.15
N ALA A 51 20.51 2.31 -16.00
CA ALA A 51 20.51 3.16 -17.20
C ALA A 51 19.50 2.70 -18.27
N ASP A 52 19.27 1.39 -18.37
CA ASP A 52 18.38 0.78 -19.37
C ASP A 52 16.91 0.71 -18.91
N SER A 53 16.63 1.10 -17.66
CA SER A 53 15.29 1.12 -17.07
C SER A 53 15.19 2.16 -15.94
N PRO A 54 15.42 3.45 -16.23
CA PRO A 54 15.69 4.49 -15.23
C PRO A 54 14.55 4.77 -14.25
N TRP A 55 13.31 4.39 -14.59
CA TRP A 55 12.11 4.62 -13.79
C TRP A 55 11.44 3.33 -13.40
N GLY A 56 11.14 3.17 -12.11
CA GLY A 56 10.38 2.07 -11.54
C GLY A 56 9.08 2.57 -10.93
N ALA A 57 8.06 1.71 -10.90
CA ALA A 57 6.80 1.98 -10.25
C ALA A 57 6.40 0.82 -9.33
N TYR A 58 5.81 1.16 -8.18
CA TYR A 58 5.40 0.23 -7.14
C TYR A 58 4.10 0.68 -6.48
N LEU A 59 3.50 -0.22 -5.70
CA LEU A 59 2.30 0.08 -4.92
C LEU A 59 2.69 0.43 -3.47
N LEU A 60 2.22 1.59 -3.00
CA LEU A 60 2.29 2.01 -1.60
C LEU A 60 0.91 1.82 -0.96
N PHE A 61 0.83 0.95 0.04
CA PHE A 61 -0.37 0.73 0.85
C PHE A 61 -0.25 1.48 2.17
N VAL A 62 -1.03 2.55 2.33
CA VAL A 62 -1.11 3.32 3.58
C VAL A 62 -2.11 2.67 4.52
N GLN A 63 -1.62 2.22 5.68
CA GLN A 63 -2.43 1.58 6.72
C GLN A 63 -3.13 2.63 7.58
N TRP A 64 -4.42 2.45 7.80
CA TRP A 64 -5.22 3.31 8.66
C TRP A 64 -5.50 2.65 10.02
N GLY A 65 -5.48 3.46 11.07
CA GLY A 65 -5.82 3.01 12.42
C GLY A 65 -7.26 2.50 12.53
N ARG A 66 -7.55 1.73 13.59
CA ARG A 66 -8.92 1.32 13.91
C ARG A 66 -9.82 2.54 14.17
N ILE A 67 -11.13 2.32 14.06
CA ILE A 67 -12.21 3.33 14.18
C ILE A 67 -11.85 4.42 15.21
N GLY A 68 -11.77 5.66 14.75
CA GLY A 68 -11.42 6.84 15.55
C GLY A 68 -10.03 7.43 15.28
N GLY A 69 -9.14 6.69 14.62
CA GLY A 69 -7.86 7.21 14.12
C GLY A 69 -8.02 7.93 12.78
N SER A 70 -7.72 9.22 12.72
CA SER A 70 -7.66 9.99 11.46
C SER A 70 -6.27 10.02 10.82
N ALA A 71 -5.29 9.38 11.46
CA ALA A 71 -3.89 9.37 11.03
C ALA A 71 -3.49 7.99 10.49
N PRO A 72 -2.60 7.94 9.47
CA PRO A 72 -1.94 6.71 9.08
C PRO A 72 -1.22 6.07 10.27
N SER A 73 -1.31 4.75 10.40
CA SER A 73 -0.63 3.98 11.46
C SER A 73 0.59 3.20 10.96
N GLY A 74 0.83 3.18 9.66
CA GLY A 74 1.92 2.44 9.01
C GLY A 74 1.76 2.42 7.50
N HIS A 75 2.65 1.70 6.82
CA HIS A 75 2.54 1.41 5.40
C HIS A 75 3.17 0.07 5.06
N LEU A 76 2.80 -0.46 3.90
CA LEU A 76 3.46 -1.57 3.22
C LEU A 76 3.73 -1.15 1.79
N GLU A 77 4.82 -1.59 1.20
CA GLU A 77 5.17 -1.29 -0.19
C GLU A 77 5.64 -2.55 -0.90
N THR A 78 5.33 -2.64 -2.19
CA THR A 78 5.92 -3.66 -3.07
C THR A 78 7.31 -3.21 -3.51
N ASP A 79 8.13 -4.14 -3.98
CA ASP A 79 9.24 -3.81 -4.89
C ASP A 79 8.68 -3.18 -6.18
N PHE A 80 9.58 -2.75 -7.09
CA PHE A 80 9.16 -2.30 -8.41
C PHE A 80 8.41 -3.42 -9.14
N LEU A 81 7.16 -3.13 -9.51
CA LEU A 81 6.28 -4.02 -10.28
C LEU A 81 6.44 -3.79 -11.78
N ALA A 82 6.93 -2.62 -12.17
CA ALA A 82 7.31 -2.27 -13.53
C ALA A 82 8.53 -1.34 -13.51
N GLU A 83 9.41 -1.50 -14.49
CA GLU A 83 10.47 -0.53 -14.81
C GLU A 83 10.36 -0.15 -16.29
N SER A 84 10.73 1.09 -16.63
CA SER A 84 10.65 1.61 -18.00
C SER A 84 11.56 2.82 -18.22
N ASP A 85 11.58 3.31 -19.46
CA ASP A 85 12.37 4.48 -19.88
C ASP A 85 11.79 5.81 -19.39
N SER A 86 10.52 5.85 -18.94
CA SER A 86 9.86 7.08 -18.49
C SER A 86 9.01 6.88 -17.24
N GLU A 87 8.88 7.94 -16.45
CA GLU A 87 8.05 7.92 -15.24
C GLU A 87 6.59 7.58 -15.55
N ASP A 88 6.04 8.17 -16.60
CA ASP A 88 4.64 8.00 -17.01
C ASP A 88 4.35 6.58 -17.50
N GLU A 89 5.30 5.96 -18.22
CA GLU A 89 5.16 4.57 -18.66
C GLU A 89 5.18 3.60 -17.47
N ALA A 90 6.13 3.76 -16.53
CA ALA A 90 6.18 2.95 -15.32
C ALA A 90 4.86 3.06 -14.53
N ARG A 91 4.35 4.30 -14.36
CA ARG A 91 3.07 4.55 -13.71
C ARG A 91 1.90 3.92 -14.46
N ALA A 92 1.87 4.01 -15.78
CA ALA A 92 0.81 3.43 -16.60
C ALA A 92 0.80 1.89 -16.53
N LEU A 93 1.97 1.25 -16.55
CA LEU A 93 2.11 -0.20 -16.43
C LEU A 93 1.56 -0.71 -15.10
N VAL A 94 1.92 -0.08 -13.98
CA VAL A 94 1.35 -0.43 -12.66
C VAL A 94 -0.11 -0.02 -12.55
N GLY A 95 -0.49 1.08 -13.18
CA GLY A 95 -1.87 1.57 -13.25
C GLY A 95 -2.83 0.60 -13.95
N ALA A 96 -2.32 -0.25 -14.84
CA ALA A 96 -3.09 -1.28 -15.53
C ALA A 96 -3.40 -2.52 -14.67
N LEU A 97 -2.79 -2.65 -13.48
CA LEU A 97 -3.12 -3.73 -12.56
C LEU A 97 -4.58 -3.65 -12.14
N THR A 98 -5.27 -4.79 -12.17
CA THR A 98 -6.64 -4.89 -11.66
C THR A 98 -6.69 -4.64 -10.15
N LEU A 99 -7.85 -4.20 -9.65
CA LEU A 99 -8.09 -4.09 -8.21
C LEU A 99 -7.85 -5.42 -7.48
N GLY A 100 -8.14 -6.55 -8.13
CA GLY A 100 -7.88 -7.88 -7.61
C GLY A 100 -6.38 -8.18 -7.47
N GLN A 101 -5.57 -7.82 -8.47
CA GLN A 101 -4.10 -7.99 -8.41
C GLN A 101 -3.48 -7.13 -7.31
N ALA A 102 -3.89 -5.87 -7.17
CA ALA A 102 -3.41 -5.01 -6.09
C ALA A 102 -3.79 -5.54 -4.71
N ARG A 103 -5.02 -6.07 -4.56
CA ARG A 103 -5.44 -6.73 -3.31
C ARG A 103 -4.57 -7.95 -2.99
N SER A 104 -4.27 -8.80 -3.98
CA SER A 104 -3.37 -9.95 -3.78
C SER A 104 -1.98 -9.50 -3.32
N ALA A 105 -1.42 -8.45 -3.93
CA ALA A 105 -0.14 -7.89 -3.51
C ALA A 105 -0.16 -7.42 -2.05
N LEU A 106 -1.22 -6.72 -1.62
CA LEU A 106 -1.38 -6.35 -0.20
C LEU A 106 -1.39 -7.59 0.72
N HIS A 107 -2.13 -8.63 0.36
CA HIS A 107 -2.21 -9.85 1.16
C HIS A 107 -0.85 -10.56 1.26
N GLU A 108 -0.07 -10.59 0.18
CA GLU A 108 1.29 -11.14 0.17
C GLU A 108 2.21 -10.33 1.09
N LEU A 109 2.16 -8.99 1.04
CA LEU A 109 2.93 -8.12 1.92
C LEU A 109 2.59 -8.34 3.41
N ILE A 110 1.30 -8.50 3.74
CA ILE A 110 0.85 -8.81 5.10
C ILE A 110 1.38 -10.18 5.53
N ALA A 111 1.29 -11.19 4.66
CA ALA A 111 1.79 -12.53 4.95
C ALA A 111 3.31 -12.55 5.19
N VAL A 112 4.09 -11.79 4.41
CA VAL A 112 5.53 -11.63 4.61
C VAL A 112 5.84 -10.92 5.92
N ARG A 113 5.15 -9.81 6.21
CA ARG A 113 5.29 -9.07 7.49
C ARG A 113 5.03 -9.97 8.70
N ASP A 114 3.97 -10.77 8.64
CA ASP A 114 3.53 -11.61 9.75
C ASP A 114 4.32 -12.93 9.84
N GLY A 115 4.88 -13.40 8.73
CA GLY A 115 5.70 -14.61 8.62
C GLY A 115 7.21 -14.39 8.83
N GLY A 116 7.67 -13.14 8.85
CA GLY A 116 9.04 -12.80 9.21
C GLY A 116 9.35 -13.17 10.67
N THR A 117 10.54 -13.70 10.93
CA THR A 117 11.00 -14.02 12.30
C THR A 117 10.73 -12.83 13.22
N PRO A 118 9.98 -12.99 14.32
CA PRO A 118 9.59 -11.88 15.15
C PRO A 118 10.84 -11.23 15.75
N VAL A 119 11.12 -9.99 15.35
CA VAL A 119 11.94 -9.09 16.15
C VAL A 119 11.24 -9.01 17.50
N ARG A 120 11.91 -9.50 18.55
CA ARG A 120 11.40 -9.73 19.92
C ARG A 120 10.22 -8.82 20.25
N ARG A 121 9.07 -9.42 20.58
CA ARG A 121 7.91 -8.63 20.98
C ARG A 121 8.28 -7.90 22.27
N TRP A 122 7.92 -6.62 22.38
CA TRP A 122 8.13 -5.81 23.58
C TRP A 122 7.48 -6.42 24.85
N TRP A 123 6.53 -7.34 24.69
CA TRP A 123 5.98 -8.16 25.78
C TRP A 123 6.92 -9.26 26.30
N ASP A 124 7.89 -9.71 25.51
CA ASP A 124 8.93 -10.63 25.98
C ASP A 124 9.96 -9.88 26.85
N ALA A 125 10.21 -8.60 26.56
CA ALA A 125 11.07 -7.73 27.39
C ALA A 125 10.47 -7.45 28.78
N MET A 126 9.14 -7.31 28.90
CA MET A 126 8.50 -7.13 30.22
C MET A 126 8.47 -8.40 31.06
N ARG A 127 8.53 -9.59 30.46
CA ARG A 127 8.57 -10.86 31.21
C ARG A 127 9.94 -11.13 31.83
N ASP A 128 11.01 -10.59 31.24
CA ASP A 128 12.36 -10.68 31.81
C ASP A 128 12.54 -9.73 33.02
N ASP A 129 11.84 -8.58 33.04
CA ASP A 129 11.89 -7.63 34.19
C ASP A 129 11.17 -8.18 35.43
N ASP A 130 10.09 -8.95 35.27
CA ASP A 130 9.36 -9.59 36.39
C ASP A 130 10.10 -10.82 36.96
N ALA A 131 10.98 -11.46 36.17
CA ALA A 131 11.74 -12.63 36.61
C ALA A 131 13.02 -12.27 37.39
N GLY A 132 13.43 -10.99 37.40
CA GLY A 132 14.64 -10.50 38.06
C GLY A 132 14.48 -10.09 39.53
N ASN A 133 13.27 -10.15 40.11
CA ASN A 133 13.01 -9.66 41.47
C ASN A 133 12.25 -10.66 42.37
N VAL A 134 12.63 -11.95 42.34
CA VAL A 134 12.30 -12.89 43.41
C VAL A 134 13.53 -13.69 43.83
N SER A 135 14.05 -13.30 45.00
CA SER A 135 15.00 -13.97 45.92
C SER A 135 16.49 -13.92 45.58
#